data_AF-C4JRX7-F1
#
_entry.id   AF-C4JRX7-F1
#
_cell.length_a   1.000
_cell.length_b   1.000
_cell.length_c   1.000
_cell.angle_alpha   90.00
_cell.angle_beta   90.00
_cell.angle_gamma   90.00
#
_symmetry.space_group_name_H-M   'P 1'
#
loop_
_entity.id
_entity.type
_entity.pdbx_description
1 polymer ?
#
loop_
_entity_poly.entity_id
_entity_poly.type
_entity_poly.pdbx_seq_one_letter_code
_entity_poly.pdbx_strand_id
1 'polypeptide(L)'
;MEKPENLGKERVSFENLESRRAQRKLRIRMNPLQRGIEKFLSSYTPHLDLSECKDLISSLPKRYTIYPPLLLLPQNTFTANAQLEKLISSLSPEQSKALYTCIATAFSSQGVTHIAINAPIALTTGGSGNENRMRSPTGLIPLHGDFGPLPSDSEAEREENPTISDMQSAFWVRAVQNSGIVQIWAPLYSMFSRGNIIEKARVLGTASKFEGLTDVDLGQKLEDVAVVDMYAGIGYFVFSYLKRGVGRVWAWELNGWSIEGLERGCQANGWKVKSIRIDSLDQLNGLEELIEGLSDEDRVVAFHGDNRFAVDLLSQVLGRERSVCWTRKTKGGFMCMKMLALTVSTNIGTLLFAKSSP
;
A
#
# COMPACT_ATOMS: atom_id res chain seq x y z
N MET A 1 -16.73 1.31 -81.20
CA MET A 1 -15.47 1.21 -80.44
C MET A 1 -15.46 2.41 -79.51
N GLU A 2 -15.99 2.27 -78.30
CA GLU A 2 -15.91 3.30 -77.25
C GLU A 2 -15.39 2.61 -75.98
N LYS A 3 -14.31 3.18 -75.42
CA LYS A 3 -13.62 2.68 -74.23
C LYS A 3 -14.32 3.15 -72.95
N PRO A 4 -14.34 2.34 -71.88
CA PRO A 4 -14.95 2.74 -70.62
C PRO A 4 -13.96 3.50 -69.71
N GLU A 5 -14.40 4.63 -69.16
CA GLU A 5 -13.84 5.26 -67.98
C GLU A 5 -14.63 4.84 -66.74
N ASN A 6 -14.08 3.93 -65.92
CA ASN A 6 -14.46 3.83 -64.51
C ASN A 6 -13.43 3.00 -63.70
N LEU A 7 -12.32 3.62 -63.30
CA LEU A 7 -11.28 2.97 -62.46
C LEU A 7 -10.91 3.78 -61.20
N GLY A 8 -11.64 4.86 -60.90
CA GLY A 8 -11.30 5.77 -59.79
C GLY A 8 -12.03 5.56 -58.47
N LYS A 9 -13.20 4.89 -58.45
CA LYS A 9 -14.08 4.86 -57.26
C LYS A 9 -13.89 3.66 -56.32
N GLU A 10 -13.38 2.52 -56.79
CA GLU A 10 -13.20 1.32 -55.95
C GLU A 10 -11.91 1.33 -55.11
N ARG A 11 -10.81 1.94 -55.58
CA ARG A 11 -9.55 1.98 -54.81
C ARG A 11 -9.68 2.77 -53.50
N VAL A 12 -10.42 3.88 -53.53
CA VAL A 12 -10.63 4.75 -52.35
C VAL A 12 -11.49 4.08 -51.26
N SER A 13 -12.39 3.15 -51.62
CA SER A 13 -13.22 2.43 -50.64
C SER A 13 -12.47 1.28 -49.97
N PHE A 14 -11.60 0.58 -50.70
CA PHE A 14 -10.78 -0.51 -50.15
C PHE A 14 -9.67 0.00 -49.23
N GLU A 15 -8.97 1.08 -49.60
CA GLU A 15 -7.94 1.71 -48.75
C GLU A 15 -8.54 2.25 -47.43
N ASN A 16 -9.76 2.79 -47.47
CA ASN A 16 -10.48 3.21 -46.28
C ASN A 16 -10.88 2.03 -45.37
N LEU A 17 -11.24 0.88 -45.93
CA LEU A 17 -11.63 -0.30 -45.16
C LEU A 17 -10.41 -0.98 -44.52
N GLU A 18 -9.31 -1.09 -45.26
CA GLU A 18 -7.99 -1.54 -44.79
C GLU A 18 -7.48 -0.66 -43.64
N SER A 19 -7.54 0.67 -43.82
CA SER A 19 -7.13 1.66 -42.81
C SER A 19 -7.99 1.57 -41.55
N ARG A 20 -9.32 1.43 -41.68
CA ARG A 20 -10.23 1.21 -40.55
C ARG A 20 -9.97 -0.11 -39.83
N ARG A 21 -9.65 -1.19 -40.58
CA ARG A 21 -9.28 -2.49 -40.00
C ARG A 21 -7.93 -2.41 -39.26
N ALA A 22 -6.95 -1.69 -39.81
CA ALA A 22 -5.65 -1.47 -39.18
C ALA A 22 -5.78 -0.64 -37.89
N GLN A 23 -6.54 0.46 -37.92
CA GLN A 23 -6.87 1.27 -36.74
C GLN A 23 -7.62 0.45 -35.67
N ARG A 24 -8.57 -0.40 -36.09
CA ARG A 24 -9.29 -1.31 -35.17
C ARG A 24 -8.36 -2.35 -34.55
N LYS A 25 -7.40 -2.91 -35.29
CA LYS A 25 -6.36 -3.82 -34.77
C LYS A 25 -5.41 -3.11 -33.79
N LEU A 26 -5.03 -1.87 -34.07
CA LEU A 26 -4.19 -1.05 -33.18
C LEU A 26 -4.90 -0.77 -31.85
N ARG A 27 -6.18 -0.36 -31.90
CA ARG A 27 -7.01 -0.14 -30.70
C ARG A 27 -7.19 -1.37 -29.83
N ILE A 28 -7.19 -2.57 -30.41
CA ILE A 28 -7.26 -3.84 -29.67
C ILE A 28 -5.94 -4.13 -28.91
N ARG A 29 -4.79 -3.63 -29.41
CA ARG A 29 -3.48 -3.81 -28.77
C ARG A 29 -3.18 -2.79 -27.67
N MET A 30 -3.92 -1.69 -27.62
CA MET A 30 -3.67 -0.62 -26.65
C MET A 30 -4.21 -0.99 -25.29
N ASN A 31 -3.38 -0.80 -24.27
CA ASN A 31 -3.83 -0.97 -22.90
C ASN A 31 -4.75 0.21 -22.50
N PRO A 32 -5.49 0.10 -21.38
CA PRO A 32 -6.44 1.12 -20.97
C PRO A 32 -5.84 2.53 -20.79
N LEU A 33 -4.60 2.64 -20.29
CA LEU A 33 -3.91 3.93 -20.16
C LEU A 33 -3.72 4.61 -21.52
N GLN A 34 -3.20 3.87 -22.49
CA GLN A 34 -3.00 4.39 -23.85
C GLN A 34 -4.33 4.77 -24.50
N ARG A 35 -5.39 3.97 -24.33
CA ARG A 35 -6.73 4.29 -24.86
C ARG A 35 -7.31 5.56 -24.24
N GLY A 36 -7.09 5.78 -22.95
CA GLY A 36 -7.52 7.00 -22.25
C GLY A 36 -6.83 8.25 -22.82
N ILE A 37 -5.51 8.18 -23.01
CA ILE A 37 -4.73 9.28 -23.59
C ILE A 37 -5.11 9.52 -25.06
N GLU A 38 -5.20 8.47 -25.88
CA GLU A 38 -5.64 8.57 -27.29
C GLU A 38 -7.03 9.22 -27.41
N LYS A 39 -7.97 8.81 -26.55
CA LYS A 39 -9.32 9.40 -26.53
C LYS A 39 -9.24 10.91 -26.27
N PHE A 40 -8.44 11.34 -25.30
CA PHE A 40 -8.22 12.75 -25.03
C PHE A 40 -7.65 13.48 -26.26
N LEU A 41 -6.56 12.97 -26.84
CA LEU A 41 -5.91 13.57 -28.02
C LEU A 41 -6.88 13.74 -29.20
N SER A 42 -7.67 12.70 -29.48
CA SER A 42 -8.64 12.74 -30.58
C SER A 42 -9.80 13.71 -30.35
N SER A 43 -10.13 14.03 -29.08
CA SER A 43 -11.29 14.85 -28.73
C SER A 43 -10.93 16.33 -28.47
N TYR A 44 -9.72 16.60 -27.98
CA TYR A 44 -9.33 17.92 -27.45
C TYR A 44 -8.15 18.56 -28.18
N THR A 45 -7.48 17.82 -29.07
CA THR A 45 -6.37 18.35 -29.90
C THR A 45 -6.57 18.01 -31.38
N PRO A 46 -7.70 18.42 -32.01
CA PRO A 46 -7.98 18.06 -33.41
C PRO A 46 -7.05 18.76 -34.42
N HIS A 47 -6.31 19.79 -33.99
CA HIS A 47 -5.37 20.55 -34.81
C HIS A 47 -3.95 19.96 -34.86
N LEU A 48 -3.66 18.89 -34.10
CA LEU A 48 -2.38 18.19 -34.21
C LEU A 48 -2.37 17.36 -35.51
N ASP A 49 -1.29 17.46 -36.28
CA ASP A 49 -1.15 16.76 -37.55
C ASP A 49 -1.19 15.23 -37.36
N LEU A 50 -1.88 14.53 -38.26
CA LEU A 50 -2.12 13.08 -38.18
C LEU A 50 -0.81 12.26 -38.18
N SER A 51 0.27 12.76 -38.78
CA SER A 51 1.57 12.09 -38.75
C SER A 51 2.26 12.22 -37.39
N GLU A 52 2.26 13.42 -36.79
CA GLU A 52 2.81 13.65 -35.44
C GLU A 52 2.06 12.85 -34.38
N CYS A 53 0.74 12.70 -34.53
CA CYS A 53 -0.07 11.87 -33.64
C CYS A 53 0.29 10.37 -33.70
N LYS A 54 0.72 9.82 -34.85
CA LYS A 54 1.03 8.38 -34.95
C LYS A 54 2.26 8.01 -34.14
N ASP A 55 3.32 8.80 -34.22
CA ASP A 55 4.56 8.57 -33.47
C ASP A 55 4.34 8.78 -31.97
N LEU A 56 3.57 9.80 -31.59
CA LEU A 56 3.15 10.02 -30.21
C LEU A 56 2.32 8.86 -29.65
N ILE A 57 1.33 8.36 -30.40
CA ILE A 57 0.49 7.22 -29.99
C ILE A 57 1.33 5.95 -29.76
N SER A 58 2.31 5.69 -30.64
CA SER A 58 3.17 4.51 -30.55
C SER A 58 4.06 4.52 -29.30
N SER A 59 4.41 5.71 -28.82
CA SER A 59 5.32 5.96 -27.70
C SER A 59 4.61 6.27 -26.37
N LEU A 60 3.27 6.19 -26.34
CA LEU A 60 2.48 6.42 -25.12
C LEU A 60 2.88 5.49 -23.98
N PRO A 61 2.84 5.98 -22.73
CA PRO A 61 3.20 5.20 -21.57
C PRO A 61 2.31 3.97 -21.42
N LYS A 62 2.95 2.85 -21.06
CA LYS A 62 2.28 1.55 -20.92
C LYS A 62 2.21 1.05 -19.47
N ARG A 63 3.08 1.55 -18.60
CA ARG A 63 3.25 1.04 -17.23
C ARG A 63 2.26 1.73 -16.30
N TYR A 64 1.59 0.95 -15.48
CA TYR A 64 0.72 1.41 -14.42
C TYR A 64 0.56 0.31 -13.36
N THR A 65 0.04 0.67 -12.19
CA THR A 65 -0.38 -0.26 -11.14
C THR A 65 -1.80 0.07 -10.72
N ILE A 66 -2.62 -0.93 -10.45
CA ILE A 66 -4.01 -0.75 -10.00
C ILE A 66 -4.19 -1.41 -8.64
N TYR A 67 -4.80 -0.67 -7.73
CA TYR A 67 -5.36 -1.15 -6.48
C TYR A 67 -6.76 -0.55 -6.38
N PRO A 68 -7.82 -1.21 -6.87
CA PRO A 68 -9.11 -0.55 -7.00
C PRO A 68 -9.55 0.08 -5.66
N PRO A 69 -9.95 1.37 -5.67
CA PRO A 69 -10.27 2.18 -6.85
C PRO A 69 -9.14 3.13 -7.35
N LEU A 70 -7.89 2.90 -6.94
CA LEU A 70 -6.71 3.70 -7.26
C LEU A 70 -5.92 3.16 -8.47
N LEU A 71 -5.59 4.06 -9.40
CA LEU A 71 -4.60 3.90 -10.46
C LEU A 71 -3.32 4.68 -10.11
N LEU A 72 -2.20 3.97 -10.03
CA LEU A 72 -0.88 4.54 -9.84
C LEU A 72 -0.09 4.57 -11.15
N LEU A 73 0.35 5.75 -11.52
CA LEU A 73 1.19 6.01 -12.68
C LEU A 73 2.65 6.23 -12.24
N PRO A 74 3.66 5.67 -12.91
CA PRO A 74 5.06 5.99 -12.62
C PRO A 74 5.35 7.49 -12.70
N GLN A 75 6.30 8.00 -11.91
CA GLN A 75 6.72 9.40 -11.91
C GLN A 75 7.03 9.97 -13.29
N ASN A 76 7.62 9.16 -14.18
CA ASN A 76 7.98 9.59 -15.52
C ASN A 76 6.90 9.35 -16.59
N THR A 77 5.65 9.08 -16.21
CA THR A 77 4.57 8.72 -17.16
C THR A 77 4.38 9.76 -18.26
N PHE A 78 4.41 11.05 -17.90
CA PHE A 78 4.21 12.16 -18.83
C PHE A 78 5.50 12.84 -19.28
N THR A 79 6.65 12.50 -18.68
CA THR A 79 7.96 13.12 -18.97
C THR A 79 8.93 12.20 -19.72
N ALA A 80 8.62 10.91 -19.85
CA ALA A 80 9.49 9.97 -20.58
C ALA A 80 9.56 10.23 -22.09
N ASN A 81 8.63 11.01 -22.63
CA ASN A 81 8.60 11.41 -24.04
C ASN A 81 8.47 12.94 -24.11
N ALA A 82 9.44 13.60 -24.76
CA ALA A 82 9.50 15.06 -24.82
C ALA A 82 8.31 15.71 -25.56
N GLN A 83 7.75 15.04 -26.57
CA GLN A 83 6.55 15.54 -27.28
C GLN A 83 5.32 15.47 -26.37
N LEU A 84 5.14 14.34 -25.66
CA LEU A 84 4.06 14.20 -24.67
C LEU A 84 4.22 15.20 -23.54
N GLU A 85 5.43 15.36 -22.99
CA GLU A 85 5.73 16.31 -21.93
C GLU A 85 5.36 17.74 -22.35
N LYS A 86 5.84 18.19 -23.51
CA LYS A 86 5.52 19.52 -24.05
C LYS A 86 4.02 19.72 -24.21
N LEU A 87 3.30 18.71 -24.69
CA LEU A 87 1.86 18.76 -24.84
C LEU A 87 1.17 18.89 -23.47
N ILE A 88 1.49 18.01 -22.52
CA ILE A 88 0.89 18.02 -21.19
C ILE A 88 1.16 19.33 -20.46
N SER A 89 2.38 19.86 -20.55
CA SER A 89 2.76 21.17 -19.98
C SER A 89 2.03 22.35 -20.62
N SER A 90 1.46 22.19 -21.81
CA SER A 90 0.69 23.24 -22.50
C SER A 90 -0.81 23.22 -22.20
N LEU A 91 -1.30 22.19 -21.50
CA LEU A 91 -2.74 22.03 -21.24
C LEU A 91 -3.24 23.04 -20.20
N SER A 92 -4.44 23.59 -20.43
CA SER A 92 -5.17 24.32 -19.40
C SER A 92 -5.57 23.40 -18.23
N PRO A 93 -5.96 23.94 -17.06
CA PRO A 93 -6.49 23.14 -15.96
C PRO A 93 -7.70 22.28 -16.37
N GLU A 94 -8.59 22.81 -17.20
CA GLU A 94 -9.79 22.10 -17.71
C GLU A 94 -9.39 20.96 -18.65
N GLN A 95 -8.42 21.19 -19.54
CA GLN A 95 -7.90 20.15 -20.43
C GLN A 95 -7.17 19.05 -19.67
N SER A 96 -6.38 19.41 -18.66
CA SER A 96 -5.72 18.45 -17.76
C SER A 96 -6.76 17.58 -17.04
N LYS A 97 -7.82 18.20 -16.51
CA LYS A 97 -8.94 17.47 -15.90
C LYS A 97 -9.64 16.54 -16.90
N ALA A 98 -9.84 16.99 -18.14
CA ALA A 98 -10.45 16.18 -19.20
C ALA A 98 -9.56 14.97 -19.58
N LEU A 99 -8.24 15.16 -19.65
CA LEU A 99 -7.28 14.08 -19.86
C LEU A 99 -7.43 13.00 -18.78
N TYR A 100 -7.33 13.39 -17.51
CA TYR A 100 -7.40 12.42 -16.42
C TYR A 100 -8.77 11.75 -16.31
N THR A 101 -9.85 12.46 -16.64
CA THR A 101 -11.19 11.88 -16.75
C THR A 101 -11.28 10.84 -17.88
N CYS A 102 -10.66 11.10 -19.04
CA CYS A 102 -10.57 10.13 -20.13
C CYS A 102 -9.80 8.87 -19.72
N ILE A 103 -8.70 9.04 -18.97
CA ILE A 103 -7.93 7.93 -18.41
C ILE A 103 -8.80 7.13 -17.42
N ALA A 104 -9.39 7.77 -16.40
CA ALA A 104 -10.26 7.09 -15.43
C ALA A 104 -11.39 6.29 -16.12
N THR A 105 -12.04 6.91 -17.10
CA THR A 105 -13.11 6.26 -17.89
C THR A 105 -12.63 5.00 -18.59
N ALA A 106 -11.40 5.00 -19.14
CA ALA A 106 -10.83 3.83 -19.80
C ALA A 106 -10.56 2.66 -18.84
N PHE A 107 -10.43 2.94 -17.54
CA PHE A 107 -10.26 1.96 -16.47
C PHE A 107 -11.56 1.67 -15.67
N SER A 108 -12.72 2.20 -16.08
CA SER A 108 -14.01 2.02 -15.38
C SER A 108 -14.37 0.56 -15.07
N SER A 109 -14.12 -0.36 -16.02
CA SER A 109 -14.31 -1.81 -15.83
C SER A 109 -13.47 -2.44 -14.71
N GLN A 110 -12.43 -1.74 -14.25
CA GLN A 110 -11.55 -2.15 -13.15
C GLN A 110 -11.83 -1.37 -11.85
N GLY A 111 -12.93 -0.61 -11.81
CA GLY A 111 -13.37 0.14 -10.63
C GLY A 111 -12.50 1.36 -10.29
N VAL A 112 -11.69 1.85 -11.24
CA VAL A 112 -10.82 3.02 -11.00
C VAL A 112 -11.65 4.29 -10.94
N THR A 113 -11.47 5.05 -9.86
CA THR A 113 -12.02 6.39 -9.68
C THR A 113 -10.95 7.41 -9.28
N HIS A 114 -9.78 6.95 -8.83
CA HIS A 114 -8.67 7.81 -8.40
C HIS A 114 -7.43 7.56 -9.25
N ILE A 115 -6.70 8.61 -9.59
CA ILE A 115 -5.43 8.55 -10.31
C ILE A 115 -4.39 9.37 -9.55
N ALA A 116 -3.23 8.79 -9.31
CA ALA A 116 -2.08 9.53 -8.79
C ALA A 116 -0.78 9.10 -9.48
N ILE A 117 0.18 10.03 -9.49
CA ILE A 117 1.58 9.70 -9.76
C ILE A 117 2.18 9.11 -8.49
N ASN A 118 2.83 7.96 -8.65
CA ASN A 118 3.62 7.33 -7.62
C ASN A 118 5.09 7.78 -7.73
N ALA A 119 5.68 8.15 -6.60
CA ALA A 119 7.09 8.48 -6.49
C ALA A 119 7.76 7.61 -5.41
N PRO A 120 9.09 7.44 -5.46
CA PRO A 120 9.84 6.85 -4.36
C PRO A 120 9.60 7.62 -3.07
N ILE A 121 9.59 6.91 -1.94
CA ILE A 121 9.50 7.53 -0.62
C ILE A 121 10.82 8.24 -0.34
N ALA A 122 10.76 9.57 -0.18
CA ALA A 122 11.94 10.36 0.13
C ALA A 122 12.45 10.04 1.53
N LEU A 123 13.77 9.99 1.69
CA LEU A 123 14.42 9.81 3.01
C LEU A 123 14.32 11.06 3.87
N THR A 124 14.08 12.22 3.25
CA THR A 124 13.94 13.51 3.91
C THR A 124 12.65 14.20 3.50
N THR A 125 12.13 15.06 4.38
CA THR A 125 10.97 15.91 4.11
C THR A 125 11.40 17.12 3.27
N GLY A 126 10.71 17.35 2.15
CA GLY A 126 11.11 18.30 1.11
C GLY A 126 11.03 19.80 1.47
N GLY A 127 10.76 20.15 2.74
CA GLY A 127 10.68 21.54 3.22
C GLY A 127 11.69 21.89 4.32
N SER A 128 12.11 20.92 5.14
CA SER A 128 12.99 21.13 6.29
C SER A 128 14.36 20.44 6.14
N GLY A 129 14.46 19.44 5.25
CA GLY A 129 15.64 18.58 5.13
C GLY A 129 15.77 17.56 6.26
N ASN A 130 14.81 17.48 7.18
CA ASN A 130 14.80 16.51 8.27
C ASN A 130 14.52 15.09 7.76
N GLU A 131 14.91 14.09 8.54
CA GLU A 131 14.63 12.70 8.20
C GLU A 131 13.12 12.43 8.15
N ASN A 132 12.65 11.83 7.06
CA ASN A 132 11.30 11.30 6.93
C ASN A 132 11.18 9.99 7.73
N ARG A 133 11.12 10.11 9.06
CA ARG A 133 11.06 8.98 10.01
C ARG A 133 9.83 8.11 9.78
N MET A 134 8.67 8.73 9.51
CA MET A 134 7.40 8.04 9.24
C MET A 134 7.33 7.40 7.84
N ARG A 135 8.33 7.65 6.99
CA ARG A 135 8.37 7.19 5.58
C ARG A 135 7.09 7.57 4.83
N SER A 136 6.56 8.76 5.11
CA SER A 136 5.33 9.27 4.52
C SER A 136 5.52 9.49 3.00
N PRO A 137 4.50 9.24 2.17
CA PRO A 137 4.58 9.28 0.71
C PRO A 137 4.50 10.71 0.16
N THR A 138 5.44 11.57 0.54
CA THR A 138 5.48 13.01 0.20
C THR A 138 5.55 13.30 -1.30
N GLY A 139 5.97 12.34 -2.12
CA GLY A 139 6.03 12.48 -3.58
C GLY A 139 4.79 11.96 -4.33
N LEU A 140 3.75 11.49 -3.64
CA LEU A 140 2.50 11.10 -4.30
C LEU A 140 1.77 12.35 -4.80
N ILE A 141 1.39 12.36 -6.08
CA ILE A 141 0.68 13.51 -6.70
C ILE A 141 -0.70 13.05 -7.16
N PRO A 142 -1.79 13.40 -6.45
CA PRO A 142 -3.16 13.23 -6.94
C PRO A 142 -3.39 13.96 -8.27
N LEU A 143 -3.96 13.24 -9.24
CA LEU A 143 -4.32 13.80 -10.56
C LEU A 143 -5.83 13.82 -10.79
N HIS A 144 -6.57 12.86 -10.22
CA HIS A 144 -8.02 12.72 -10.41
C HIS A 144 -8.65 11.94 -9.27
N GLY A 145 -9.89 12.28 -8.91
CA GLY A 145 -10.58 11.75 -7.74
C GLY A 145 -10.33 12.60 -6.50
N ASP A 146 -11.11 12.34 -5.45
CA ASP A 146 -11.01 13.06 -4.18
C ASP A 146 -10.20 12.21 -3.19
N PHE A 147 -8.95 12.61 -2.94
CA PHE A 147 -8.08 11.91 -2.01
C PHE A 147 -8.31 12.33 -0.54
N GLY A 148 -9.21 13.28 -0.29
CA GLY A 148 -9.33 13.96 0.98
C GLY A 148 -8.33 15.12 1.13
N PRO A 149 -8.24 15.70 2.35
CA PRO A 149 -7.34 16.82 2.64
C PRO A 149 -5.89 16.46 2.35
N LEU A 150 -5.15 17.31 1.65
CA LEU A 150 -3.71 17.08 1.48
C LEU A 150 -3.00 17.16 2.85
N PRO A 151 -2.00 16.30 3.11
CA PRO A 151 -1.20 16.42 4.33
C PRO A 151 -0.57 17.81 4.38
N SER A 152 -0.63 18.48 5.53
CA SER A 152 -0.01 19.79 5.67
C SER A 152 1.51 19.69 5.49
N ASP A 153 2.17 20.80 5.17
CA ASP A 153 3.64 20.84 5.03
C ASP A 153 4.38 20.92 6.36
N SER A 154 3.67 21.13 7.48
CA SER A 154 4.30 21.21 8.79
C SER A 154 4.57 19.80 9.33
N GLU A 155 5.80 19.59 9.81
CA GLU A 155 6.18 18.28 10.36
C GLU A 155 5.43 17.93 11.63
N ALA A 156 5.11 18.94 12.45
CA ALA A 156 4.34 18.75 13.67
C ALA A 156 2.93 18.22 13.38
N GLU A 157 2.24 18.73 12.35
CA GLU A 157 0.91 18.26 11.98
C GLU A 157 0.95 16.93 11.20
N ARG A 158 2.06 16.60 10.54
CA ARG A 158 2.27 15.26 9.93
C ARG A 158 2.58 14.19 10.97
N GLU A 159 3.27 14.57 12.05
CA GLU A 159 3.49 13.71 13.20
C GLU A 159 2.27 13.65 14.13
N GLU A 160 1.35 14.62 14.02
CA GLU A 160 0.06 14.60 14.69
C GLU A 160 -0.86 13.53 14.10
N ASN A 161 -1.53 12.87 15.03
CA ASN A 161 -2.37 11.73 14.75
C ASN A 161 -3.60 12.16 13.98
N PRO A 162 -4.05 11.34 13.02
CA PRO A 162 -5.35 11.56 12.43
C PRO A 162 -6.43 11.53 13.51
N THR A 163 -7.27 12.57 13.54
CA THR A 163 -8.53 12.52 14.27
C THR A 163 -9.49 11.55 13.59
N ILE A 164 -10.56 11.18 14.28
CA ILE A 164 -11.63 10.35 13.69
C ILE A 164 -12.20 11.03 12.42
N SER A 165 -12.30 12.36 12.41
CA SER A 165 -12.76 13.13 11.25
C SER A 165 -11.78 13.03 10.07
N ASP A 166 -10.48 13.07 10.34
CA ASP A 166 -9.44 12.90 9.32
C ASP A 166 -9.51 11.48 8.73
N MET A 167 -9.64 10.46 9.58
CA MET A 167 -9.77 9.06 9.15
C MET A 167 -11.01 8.80 8.29
N GLN A 168 -12.10 9.53 8.54
CA GLN A 168 -13.35 9.43 7.79
C GLN A 168 -13.30 10.17 6.45
N SER A 169 -12.62 11.32 6.39
CA SER A 169 -12.50 12.12 5.17
C SER A 169 -11.39 11.64 4.23
N ALA A 170 -10.43 10.88 4.74
CA ALA A 170 -9.34 10.34 3.95
C ALA A 170 -9.77 9.27 2.92
N PHE A 171 -9.05 9.23 1.81
CA PHE A 171 -9.19 8.16 0.83
C PHE A 171 -8.42 6.89 1.25
N TRP A 172 -9.14 5.78 1.34
CA TRP A 172 -8.58 4.47 1.71
C TRP A 172 -8.59 3.48 0.55
N VAL A 173 -7.49 2.74 0.40
CA VAL A 173 -7.29 1.77 -0.67
C VAL A 173 -7.08 0.38 -0.08
N ARG A 174 -7.59 -0.62 -0.79
CA ARG A 174 -7.50 -2.03 -0.43
C ARG A 174 -6.62 -2.78 -1.42
N ALA A 175 -5.71 -3.62 -0.91
CA ALA A 175 -4.96 -4.60 -1.69
C ALA A 175 -5.15 -5.99 -1.09
N VAL A 176 -5.13 -7.00 -1.95
CA VAL A 176 -5.10 -8.40 -1.54
C VAL A 176 -3.78 -9.01 -1.99
N GLN A 177 -3.03 -9.58 -1.06
CA GLN A 177 -1.73 -10.23 -1.30
C GLN A 177 -1.74 -11.64 -0.72
N ASN A 178 -0.73 -12.46 -1.09
CA ASN A 178 -0.34 -13.72 -0.45
C ASN A 178 -1.50 -14.52 0.18
N SER A 179 -2.16 -15.34 -0.64
CA SER A 179 -3.23 -16.24 -0.19
C SER A 179 -4.41 -15.53 0.50
N GLY A 180 -4.75 -14.33 0.03
CA GLY A 180 -5.98 -13.63 0.42
C GLY A 180 -5.84 -12.61 1.55
N ILE A 181 -4.63 -12.31 2.02
CA ILE A 181 -4.39 -11.30 3.05
C ILE A 181 -4.79 -9.92 2.51
N VAL A 182 -5.74 -9.28 3.18
CA VAL A 182 -6.21 -7.93 2.88
C VAL A 182 -5.34 -6.91 3.60
N GLN A 183 -4.87 -5.88 2.89
CA GLN A 183 -4.16 -4.73 3.46
C GLN A 183 -4.87 -3.46 3.03
N ILE A 184 -5.04 -2.53 3.99
CA ILE A 184 -5.77 -1.29 3.80
C ILE A 184 -4.85 -0.14 4.19
N TRP A 185 -4.78 0.90 3.36
CA TRP A 185 -3.92 2.05 3.61
C TRP A 185 -4.51 3.33 3.02
N ALA A 186 -4.09 4.47 3.56
CA ALA A 186 -4.42 5.77 3.04
C ALA A 186 -3.24 6.29 2.20
N PRO A 187 -3.35 6.41 0.85
CA PRO A 187 -2.22 6.65 -0.04
C PRO A 187 -1.47 7.97 0.21
N LEU A 188 -2.15 8.99 0.74
CA LEU A 188 -1.53 10.29 1.04
C LEU A 188 -0.67 10.26 2.31
N TYR A 189 -0.93 9.33 3.23
CA TYR A 189 -0.38 9.42 4.59
C TYR A 189 0.46 8.22 5.00
N SER A 190 0.26 7.08 4.35
CA SER A 190 0.96 5.84 4.68
C SER A 190 1.54 5.21 3.42
N MET A 191 2.79 4.73 3.54
CA MET A 191 3.44 3.99 2.46
C MET A 191 2.70 2.67 2.22
N PHE A 192 2.67 2.24 0.96
CA PHE A 192 2.37 0.85 0.55
C PHE A 192 3.30 0.42 -0.58
N SER A 193 3.99 -0.72 -0.43
CA SER A 193 4.80 -1.31 -1.50
C SER A 193 4.53 -2.79 -1.67
N ARG A 194 4.42 -3.21 -2.93
CA ARG A 194 4.41 -4.63 -3.33
C ARG A 194 5.81 -5.25 -3.38
N GLY A 195 6.89 -4.46 -3.30
CA GLY A 195 8.26 -4.93 -3.50
C GLY A 195 8.66 -6.08 -2.58
N ASN A 196 8.06 -6.16 -1.39
CA ASN A 196 8.38 -7.17 -0.39
C ASN A 196 7.44 -8.39 -0.45
N ILE A 197 6.69 -8.59 -1.53
CA ILE A 197 5.71 -9.68 -1.64
C ILE A 197 6.33 -11.07 -1.49
N ILE A 198 7.53 -11.27 -2.04
CA ILE A 198 8.29 -12.53 -1.94
C ILE A 198 8.70 -12.78 -0.49
N GLU A 199 9.18 -11.75 0.20
CA GLU A 199 9.60 -11.85 1.60
C GLU A 199 8.40 -12.12 2.53
N LYS A 200 7.26 -11.46 2.29
CA LYS A 200 6.00 -11.77 2.97
C LYS A 200 5.58 -13.23 2.74
N ALA A 201 5.75 -13.74 1.51
CA ALA A 201 5.43 -15.13 1.18
C ALA A 201 6.40 -16.13 1.83
N ARG A 202 7.66 -15.74 2.03
CA ARG A 202 8.66 -16.49 2.81
C ARG A 202 8.26 -16.57 4.27
N VAL A 203 7.98 -15.44 4.92
CA VAL A 203 7.46 -15.40 6.31
C VAL A 203 6.20 -16.25 6.46
N LEU A 204 5.27 -16.18 5.49
CA LEU A 204 4.07 -17.00 5.47
C LEU A 204 4.36 -18.51 5.33
N GLY A 205 5.53 -18.91 4.83
CA GLY A 205 5.90 -20.30 4.57
C GLY A 205 5.41 -20.85 3.23
N THR A 206 4.98 -19.97 2.32
CA THR A 206 4.40 -20.35 1.00
C THR A 206 5.39 -20.28 -0.16
N ALA A 207 6.49 -19.53 -0.03
CA ALA A 207 7.51 -19.41 -1.08
C ALA A 207 8.72 -20.32 -0.83
N SER A 208 9.31 -20.24 0.36
CA SER A 208 10.43 -21.08 0.78
C SER A 208 10.37 -21.33 2.29
N LYS A 209 11.19 -22.27 2.79
CA LYS A 209 11.30 -22.55 4.23
C LYS A 209 11.70 -21.26 4.96
N PHE A 210 10.92 -20.91 5.98
CA PHE A 210 11.26 -19.88 6.94
C PHE A 210 11.56 -20.59 8.25
N GLU A 211 12.85 -20.66 8.57
CA GLU A 211 13.38 -21.37 9.74
C GLU A 211 13.12 -20.58 11.02
N GLY A 212 13.00 -21.30 12.14
CA GLY A 212 12.83 -20.68 13.45
C GLY A 212 11.40 -20.26 13.76
N LEU A 213 10.43 -20.56 12.89
CA LEU A 213 9.01 -20.27 13.11
C LEU A 213 8.15 -21.46 12.67
N THR A 214 8.52 -22.66 13.08
CA THR A 214 7.72 -23.87 12.95
C THR A 214 7.60 -24.57 14.29
N ASP A 215 6.60 -25.43 14.45
CA ASP A 215 6.43 -26.22 15.67
C ASP A 215 7.69 -27.03 16.02
N VAL A 216 8.37 -27.55 14.99
CA VAL A 216 9.61 -28.32 15.12
C VAL A 216 10.78 -27.44 15.57
N ASP A 217 10.97 -26.29 14.92
CA ASP A 217 12.08 -25.39 15.25
C ASP A 217 11.93 -24.78 16.65
N LEU A 218 10.69 -24.58 17.11
CA LEU A 218 10.38 -23.95 18.39
C LEU A 218 10.21 -24.95 19.54
N GLY A 219 9.97 -26.23 19.22
CA GLY A 219 9.66 -27.27 20.21
C GLY A 219 8.33 -27.05 20.94
N GLN A 220 7.44 -26.23 20.39
CA GLN A 220 6.12 -25.90 20.91
C GLN A 220 5.21 -25.47 19.76
N LYS A 221 3.90 -25.46 19.96
CA LYS A 221 2.98 -25.10 18.87
C LYS A 221 3.10 -23.62 18.51
N LEU A 222 2.95 -23.32 17.23
CA LEU A 222 2.99 -21.94 16.73
C LEU A 222 1.88 -21.04 17.30
N GLU A 223 0.73 -21.62 17.66
CA GLU A 223 -0.37 -20.92 18.33
C GLU A 223 0.01 -20.40 19.72
N ASP A 224 1.02 -21.00 20.37
CA ASP A 224 1.54 -20.62 21.69
C ASP A 224 2.74 -19.66 21.60
N VAL A 225 2.96 -19.06 20.42
CA VAL A 225 4.09 -18.16 20.14
C VAL A 225 3.58 -16.73 19.97
N ALA A 226 4.32 -15.79 20.54
CA ALA A 226 4.16 -14.38 20.27
C ALA A 226 5.34 -13.84 19.45
N VAL A 227 5.07 -12.97 18.47
CA VAL A 227 6.08 -12.28 17.66
C VAL A 227 6.05 -10.79 17.98
N VAL A 228 7.23 -10.16 18.01
CA VAL A 228 7.36 -8.70 18.09
C VAL A 228 7.72 -8.15 16.71
N ASP A 229 6.89 -7.25 16.18
CA ASP A 229 7.13 -6.51 14.94
C ASP A 229 7.38 -5.04 15.26
N MET A 230 8.63 -4.59 15.08
CA MET A 230 9.07 -3.26 15.49
C MET A 230 8.73 -2.14 14.49
N TYR A 231 8.21 -2.52 13.32
CA TYR A 231 7.87 -1.63 12.20
C TYR A 231 6.65 -2.18 11.47
N ALA A 232 5.53 -2.26 12.19
CA ALA A 232 4.35 -2.98 11.73
C ALA A 232 3.72 -2.36 10.47
N GLY A 233 3.82 -1.04 10.30
CA GLY A 233 3.11 -0.29 9.27
C GLY A 233 1.61 -0.61 9.31
N ILE A 234 1.03 -0.81 8.13
CA ILE A 234 -0.37 -1.24 7.95
C ILE A 234 -0.58 -2.76 8.17
N GLY A 235 0.33 -3.43 8.86
CA GLY A 235 0.37 -4.89 9.00
C GLY A 235 1.14 -5.60 7.90
N TYR A 236 2.30 -5.06 7.51
CA TYR A 236 3.14 -5.61 6.44
C TYR A 236 3.53 -7.08 6.65
N PHE A 237 4.17 -7.36 7.79
CA PHE A 237 4.57 -8.71 8.18
C PHE A 237 3.67 -9.28 9.27
N VAL A 238 3.08 -8.44 10.12
CA VAL A 238 2.03 -8.80 11.10
C VAL A 238 1.05 -9.83 10.53
N PHE A 239 0.40 -9.53 9.40
CA PHE A 239 -0.60 -10.44 8.81
C PHE A 239 0.00 -11.72 8.25
N SER A 240 1.27 -11.72 7.83
CA SER A 240 1.96 -12.93 7.40
C SER A 240 2.25 -13.86 8.58
N TYR A 241 2.64 -13.30 9.73
CA TYR A 241 2.80 -14.06 10.98
C TYR A 241 1.49 -14.68 11.45
N LEU A 242 0.42 -13.88 11.50
CA LEU A 242 -0.91 -14.36 11.91
C LEU A 242 -1.45 -15.43 10.98
N LYS A 243 -1.37 -15.22 9.66
CA LYS A 243 -1.85 -16.17 8.67
C LYS A 243 -1.04 -17.48 8.68
N ARG A 244 0.24 -17.44 9.08
CA ARG A 244 1.06 -18.63 9.31
C ARG A 244 0.59 -19.44 10.52
N GLY A 245 0.00 -18.79 11.52
CA GLY A 245 -0.55 -19.42 12.72
C GLY A 245 0.01 -18.90 14.04
N VAL A 246 0.84 -17.85 14.04
CA VAL A 246 1.37 -17.22 15.28
C VAL A 246 0.21 -16.77 16.16
N GLY A 247 0.26 -17.12 17.45
CA GLY A 247 -0.78 -16.80 18.43
C GLY A 247 -1.03 -15.30 18.58
N ARG A 248 0.02 -14.50 18.82
CA ARG A 248 -0.11 -13.05 18.97
C ARG A 248 1.03 -12.29 18.30
N VAL A 249 0.74 -11.11 17.76
CA VAL A 249 1.77 -10.16 17.32
C VAL A 249 1.70 -8.90 18.16
N TRP A 250 2.82 -8.53 18.78
CA TRP A 250 3.03 -7.24 19.43
C TRP A 250 3.68 -6.30 18.41
N ALA A 251 2.92 -5.32 17.96
CA ALA A 251 3.24 -4.48 16.82
C ALA A 251 3.60 -3.06 17.30
N TRP A 252 4.70 -2.50 16.84
CA TRP A 252 5.03 -1.08 17.01
C TRP A 252 4.91 -0.35 15.69
N GLU A 253 4.28 0.81 15.72
CA GLU A 253 4.21 1.70 14.57
C GLU A 253 4.15 3.16 15.02
N LEU A 254 4.94 3.99 14.35
CA LEU A 254 5.06 5.41 14.68
C LEU A 254 3.95 6.24 14.03
N ASN A 255 3.52 5.88 12.81
CA ASN A 255 2.56 6.64 12.02
C ASN A 255 1.11 6.24 12.38
N GLY A 256 0.33 7.18 12.90
CA GLY A 256 -1.07 6.95 13.27
C GLY A 256 -1.99 6.53 12.11
N TRP A 257 -1.70 6.96 10.88
CA TRP A 257 -2.42 6.48 9.69
C TRP A 257 -2.11 5.01 9.39
N SER A 258 -0.88 4.58 9.67
CA SER A 258 -0.48 3.18 9.53
C SER A 258 -1.16 2.31 10.60
N ILE A 259 -1.30 2.80 11.83
CA ILE A 259 -2.06 2.12 12.90
C ILE A 259 -3.53 1.90 12.48
N GLU A 260 -4.20 2.94 11.97
CA GLU A 260 -5.58 2.80 11.48
C GLU A 260 -5.67 1.82 10.28
N GLY A 261 -4.67 1.85 9.38
CA GLY A 261 -4.59 0.88 8.29
C GLY A 261 -4.39 -0.56 8.78
N LEU A 262 -3.58 -0.76 9.82
CA LEU A 262 -3.39 -2.04 10.50
C LEU A 262 -4.71 -2.50 11.12
N GLU A 263 -5.45 -1.63 11.80
CA GLU A 263 -6.73 -1.97 12.44
C GLU A 263 -7.79 -2.38 11.42
N ARG A 264 -7.98 -1.58 10.36
CA ARG A 264 -8.88 -1.92 9.25
C ARG A 264 -8.46 -3.23 8.59
N GLY A 265 -7.16 -3.46 8.43
CA GLY A 265 -6.61 -4.71 7.92
C GLY A 265 -6.93 -5.90 8.83
N CYS A 266 -6.73 -5.79 10.14
CA CYS A 266 -7.11 -6.81 11.12
C CYS A 266 -8.59 -7.17 11.00
N GLN A 267 -9.47 -6.17 11.00
CA GLN A 267 -10.90 -6.36 10.84
C GLN A 267 -11.24 -7.09 9.53
N ALA A 268 -10.67 -6.65 8.41
CA ALA A 268 -10.93 -7.23 7.09
C ALA A 268 -10.43 -8.69 6.94
N ASN A 269 -9.45 -9.10 7.74
CA ASN A 269 -8.94 -10.48 7.77
C ASN A 269 -9.53 -11.33 8.90
N GLY A 270 -10.37 -10.75 9.78
CA GLY A 270 -11.00 -11.46 10.90
C GLY A 270 -10.13 -11.64 12.14
N TRP A 271 -9.13 -10.78 12.34
CA TRP A 271 -8.32 -10.76 13.56
C TRP A 271 -8.74 -9.61 14.46
N LYS A 272 -8.87 -9.87 15.77
CA LYS A 272 -9.05 -8.79 16.74
C LYS A 272 -7.72 -8.12 17.02
N VAL A 273 -7.80 -6.82 17.21
CA VAL A 273 -6.67 -5.94 17.50
C VAL A 273 -7.05 -5.01 18.62
N LYS A 274 -6.10 -4.72 19.50
CA LYS A 274 -6.17 -3.61 20.42
C LYS A 274 -4.99 -2.70 20.20
N SER A 275 -5.22 -1.40 20.14
CA SER A 275 -4.16 -0.41 20.03
C SER A 275 -4.11 0.47 21.27
N ILE A 276 -2.90 0.94 21.59
CA ILE A 276 -2.68 1.94 22.63
C ILE A 276 -1.61 2.92 22.15
N ARG A 277 -1.79 4.18 22.51
CA ARG A 277 -0.79 5.21 22.25
C ARG A 277 0.23 5.25 23.39
N ILE A 278 1.51 5.28 23.04
CA ILE A 278 2.63 5.43 23.99
C ILE A 278 3.53 6.57 23.53
N ASP A 279 3.36 7.74 24.13
CA ASP A 279 4.20 8.92 23.87
C ASP A 279 5.48 8.93 24.73
N SER A 280 5.41 8.39 25.96
CA SER A 280 6.57 8.24 26.85
C SER A 280 6.36 7.12 27.87
N LEU A 281 7.45 6.65 28.50
CA LEU A 281 7.39 5.68 29.60
C LEU A 281 6.71 6.23 30.87
N ASP A 282 6.60 7.54 30.99
CA ASP A 282 5.92 8.19 32.11
C ASP A 282 4.41 8.31 31.88
N GLN A 283 3.95 8.09 30.65
CA GLN A 283 2.56 8.21 30.22
C GLN A 283 1.98 6.85 29.78
N LEU A 284 2.15 5.82 30.62
CA LEU A 284 1.59 4.47 30.39
C LEU A 284 0.11 4.34 30.80
N ASN A 285 -0.63 5.44 30.71
CA ASN A 285 -2.05 5.46 31.04
C ASN A 285 -2.80 4.47 30.13
N GLY A 286 -3.53 3.54 30.73
CA GLY A 286 -4.28 2.51 30.01
C GLY A 286 -3.49 1.26 29.62
N LEU A 287 -2.16 1.18 29.85
CA LEU A 287 -1.41 -0.05 29.60
C LEU A 287 -1.89 -1.20 30.51
N GLU A 288 -2.21 -0.88 31.76
CA GLU A 288 -2.75 -1.84 32.72
C GLU A 288 -4.12 -2.37 32.28
N GLU A 289 -5.05 -1.47 31.97
CA GLU A 289 -6.38 -1.81 31.46
C GLU A 289 -6.30 -2.62 30.16
N LEU A 290 -5.37 -2.25 29.26
CA LEU A 290 -5.10 -3.01 28.05
C LEU A 290 -4.72 -4.45 28.38
N ILE A 291 -3.70 -4.66 29.22
CA ILE A 291 -3.16 -5.97 29.61
C ILE A 291 -4.25 -6.80 30.31
N GLU A 292 -4.94 -6.23 31.29
CA GLU A 292 -6.01 -6.91 32.04
C GLU A 292 -7.17 -7.32 31.13
N GLY A 293 -7.45 -6.53 30.10
CA GLY A 293 -8.49 -6.83 29.13
C GLY A 293 -8.06 -7.82 28.03
N LEU A 294 -6.79 -8.19 27.91
CA LEU A 294 -6.33 -9.07 26.81
C LEU A 294 -6.94 -10.48 26.94
N SER A 295 -7.30 -11.03 25.79
CA SER A 295 -7.78 -12.40 25.62
C SER A 295 -7.01 -13.09 24.49
N ASP A 296 -7.10 -14.42 24.40
CA ASP A 296 -6.45 -15.20 23.34
C ASP A 296 -6.98 -14.85 21.94
N GLU A 297 -8.17 -14.25 21.88
CA GLU A 297 -8.77 -13.74 20.64
C GLU A 297 -8.12 -12.43 20.16
N ASP A 298 -7.44 -11.70 21.05
CA ASP A 298 -6.68 -10.48 20.72
C ASP A 298 -5.34 -10.86 20.08
N ARG A 299 -5.41 -11.15 18.78
CA ARG A 299 -4.28 -11.63 17.97
C ARG A 299 -3.23 -10.54 17.69
N VAL A 300 -3.60 -9.26 17.78
CA VAL A 300 -2.68 -8.13 17.60
C VAL A 300 -2.81 -7.16 18.77
N VAL A 301 -1.66 -6.76 19.31
CA VAL A 301 -1.57 -5.61 20.23
C VAL A 301 -0.65 -4.58 19.58
N ALA A 302 -1.20 -3.44 19.21
CA ALA A 302 -0.49 -2.38 18.50
C ALA A 302 -0.14 -1.23 19.43
N PHE A 303 1.14 -0.94 19.56
CA PHE A 303 1.65 0.24 20.25
C PHE A 303 1.91 1.33 19.23
N HIS A 304 1.08 2.36 19.28
CA HIS A 304 1.26 3.57 18.51
C HIS A 304 2.29 4.46 19.21
N GLY A 305 3.52 4.50 18.70
CA GLY A 305 4.61 5.27 19.30
C GLY A 305 5.99 4.82 18.84
N ASP A 306 7.01 5.46 19.41
CA ASP A 306 8.41 5.15 19.12
C ASP A 306 8.80 3.77 19.67
N ASN A 307 9.37 2.93 18.81
CA ASN A 307 9.71 1.55 19.16
C ASN A 307 10.88 1.44 20.16
N ARG A 308 11.59 2.54 20.47
CA ARG A 308 12.60 2.55 21.54
C ARG A 308 12.07 2.09 22.90
N PHE A 309 10.77 2.26 23.13
CA PHE A 309 10.11 1.87 24.38
C PHE A 309 9.72 0.39 24.42
N ALA A 310 9.90 -0.36 23.33
CA ALA A 310 9.39 -1.74 23.23
C ALA A 310 9.97 -2.66 24.30
N VAL A 311 11.27 -2.57 24.60
CA VAL A 311 11.92 -3.42 25.60
C VAL A 311 11.33 -3.19 26.99
N ASP A 312 11.20 -1.92 27.40
CA ASP A 312 10.68 -1.56 28.71
C ASP A 312 9.20 -1.93 28.85
N LEU A 313 8.40 -1.65 27.81
CA LEU A 313 6.98 -2.01 27.75
C LEU A 313 6.76 -3.52 27.84
N LEU A 314 7.47 -4.30 27.02
CA LEU A 314 7.36 -5.76 27.03
C LEU A 314 7.85 -6.35 28.35
N SER A 315 8.88 -5.78 28.96
CA SER A 315 9.35 -6.20 30.29
C SER A 315 8.26 -5.99 31.35
N GLN A 316 7.52 -4.88 31.29
CA GLN A 316 6.39 -4.64 32.17
C GLN A 316 5.23 -5.61 31.91
N VAL A 317 4.90 -5.88 30.64
CA VAL A 317 3.87 -6.87 30.25
C VAL A 317 4.23 -8.24 30.83
N LEU A 318 5.46 -8.72 30.60
CA LEU A 318 5.93 -10.02 31.07
C LEU A 318 6.03 -10.09 32.60
N GLY A 319 6.47 -9.02 33.25
CA GLY A 319 6.53 -8.94 34.71
C GLY A 319 5.14 -9.02 35.35
N ARG A 320 4.14 -8.44 34.70
CA ARG A 320 2.74 -8.48 35.14
C ARG A 320 2.07 -9.82 34.85
N GLU A 321 2.31 -10.44 33.69
CA GLU A 321 1.84 -11.82 33.42
C GLU A 321 2.35 -12.83 34.45
N ARG A 322 3.57 -12.64 34.97
CA ARG A 322 4.11 -13.48 36.06
C ARG A 322 3.50 -13.18 37.44
N SER A 323 3.00 -11.97 37.66
CA SER A 323 2.44 -11.52 38.93
C SER A 323 0.93 -11.81 39.04
N VAL A 324 0.22 -11.80 37.92
CA VAL A 324 -1.18 -12.18 37.81
C VAL A 324 -1.25 -13.70 37.69
N CYS A 325 -1.36 -14.39 38.84
CA CYS A 325 -1.79 -15.79 38.86
C CYS A 325 -3.24 -15.82 38.35
N TRP A 326 -3.42 -16.02 37.04
CA TRP A 326 -4.72 -16.25 36.43
C TRP A 326 -5.39 -17.41 37.18
N THR A 327 -6.40 -17.08 37.98
CA THR A 327 -7.11 -18.07 38.78
C THR A 327 -7.83 -19.01 37.82
N ARG A 328 -7.31 -20.23 37.80
CA ARG A 328 -7.73 -21.38 37.00
C ARG A 328 -9.26 -21.53 36.98
N LYS A 329 -9.94 -21.01 35.96
CA LYS A 329 -11.27 -21.51 35.56
C LYS A 329 -11.07 -22.47 34.40
N THR A 330 -11.05 -23.75 34.75
CA THR A 330 -11.11 -24.94 33.87
C THR A 330 -12.06 -24.70 32.68
N LYS A 331 -11.77 -25.01 31.41
CA LYS A 331 -10.94 -26.07 30.80
C LYS A 331 -10.25 -25.53 29.54
N GLY A 332 -8.93 -25.69 29.45
CA GLY A 332 -8.09 -25.24 28.35
C GLY A 332 -6.84 -24.60 28.94
N GLY A 333 -5.73 -25.33 28.95
CA GLY A 333 -4.52 -24.94 29.70
C GLY A 333 -3.88 -23.68 29.14
N PHE A 334 -3.58 -22.72 30.01
CA PHE A 334 -2.69 -21.61 29.67
C PHE A 334 -1.26 -22.12 29.61
N MET A 335 -0.63 -21.94 28.46
CA MET A 335 0.80 -22.19 28.25
C MET A 335 1.52 -20.84 28.31
N CYS A 336 2.66 -20.78 29.00
CA CYS A 336 3.52 -19.60 29.04
C CYS A 336 4.01 -19.29 27.62
N MET A 337 3.48 -18.23 27.00
CA MET A 337 3.85 -17.82 25.63
C MET A 337 5.34 -17.40 25.63
N LYS A 338 6.18 -18.11 24.86
CA LYS A 338 7.54 -17.62 24.58
C LYS A 338 7.45 -16.54 23.51
N MET A 339 7.95 -15.37 23.84
CA MET A 339 8.05 -14.24 22.92
C MET A 339 9.32 -14.39 22.08
N LEU A 340 9.17 -14.44 20.76
CA LEU A 340 10.29 -14.49 19.81
C LEU A 340 10.41 -13.11 19.14
N ALA A 341 11.55 -12.45 19.29
CA ALA A 341 11.87 -11.26 18.50
C ALA A 341 12.37 -11.71 17.12
N LEU A 342 11.59 -11.45 16.07
CA LEU A 342 11.99 -11.66 14.69
C LEU A 342 12.16 -10.31 14.01
N THR A 343 13.36 -9.74 14.12
CA THR A 343 13.73 -8.55 13.35
C THR A 343 13.97 -8.96 11.90
N VAL A 344 13.05 -8.63 10.99
CA VAL A 344 13.34 -8.67 9.55
C VAL A 344 14.22 -7.46 9.23
N SER A 345 15.52 -7.63 9.41
CA SER A 345 16.53 -6.60 9.19
C SER A 345 16.68 -6.33 7.68
N THR A 346 16.24 -5.17 7.22
CA THR A 346 16.93 -4.50 6.10
C THR A 346 18.06 -3.67 6.69
N ASN A 347 19.19 -4.32 6.94
CA ASN A 347 20.50 -3.79 7.34
C ASN A 347 20.59 -2.92 8.62
N ILE A 348 21.47 -3.39 9.52
CA ILE A 348 22.06 -2.77 10.73
C ILE A 348 21.29 -3.00 12.04
N GLY A 349 21.91 -3.75 12.96
CA GLY A 349 21.70 -3.67 14.41
C GLY A 349 20.90 -4.80 15.07
N THR A 350 21.56 -5.91 15.41
CA THR A 350 21.02 -7.05 16.16
C THR A 350 20.73 -6.71 17.62
N LEU A 351 19.56 -7.09 18.13
CA LEU A 351 19.37 -7.45 19.54
C LEU A 351 18.68 -8.82 19.61
N LEU A 352 19.49 -9.80 20.05
CA LEU A 352 19.10 -11.15 20.43
C LEU A 352 18.67 -11.14 21.90
N PHE A 353 17.64 -11.92 22.25
CA PHE A 353 17.64 -12.58 23.55
C PHE A 353 17.28 -14.06 23.37
N ALA A 354 18.32 -14.89 23.46
CA ALA A 354 18.23 -16.31 23.75
C ALA A 354 19.17 -16.64 24.91
N LYS A 355 18.63 -17.42 25.87
CA LYS A 355 19.25 -18.26 26.92
C LYS A 355 18.80 -17.88 28.33
N SER A 356 18.53 -18.82 29.24
CA SER A 356 18.98 -20.22 29.32
C SER A 356 18.05 -21.04 30.23
N SER A 357 17.85 -22.32 29.91
CA SER A 357 17.60 -23.37 30.91
C SER A 357 18.94 -23.84 31.52
N PRO A 358 18.88 -24.58 32.64
CA PRO A 358 19.47 -25.91 32.70
C PRO A 358 18.49 -26.98 32.21
#